data_AF-A0A0N4ZAR4-F1
#
_entry.id   AF-A0A0N4ZAR4-F1
#
_cell.length_a   1.000
_cell.length_b   1.000
_cell.length_c   1.000
_cell.angle_alpha   90.00
_cell.angle_beta   90.00
_cell.angle_gamma   90.00
#
_symmetry.space_group_name_H-M   'P 1'
#
loop_
_entity.id
_entity.type
_entity.pdbx_description
1 polymer ?
#
loop_
_entity_poly.entity_id
_entity_poly.type
_entity_poly.pdbx_seq_one_letter_code
_entity_poly.pdbx_strand_id
1 'polypeptide(L)'
;MITSDTKRTSHLMIGSINLRHLSNYGKLENVISEMEKENLDVLILVDTKWKKEVRMQYDEVHVLIGNGKPAKNKGICAGVGAIVKKNVNILNMEIVNERITHISIKTGRYVQNIIGIYAPTEDYPENDIDLFYEELGKVLKRSMKMETKNGKRILKNYPVIIGDWNARVGTVKIKGIHGGHYLHKEISNNGQRLLDFSMEHRLSILNTFYKRKRNKRYTW
;
A
#
# COMPACT_ATOMS: atom_id res chain seq x y z
N MET A 1 -25.68 -1.61 -32.66
CA MET A 1 -25.67 -2.22 -31.31
C MET A 1 -24.48 -3.15 -31.27
N ILE A 2 -23.29 -2.64 -30.90
CA ILE A 2 -22.04 -3.42 -30.86
C ILE A 2 -21.71 -3.59 -29.38
N THR A 3 -22.03 -4.75 -28.84
CA THR A 3 -21.61 -5.18 -27.51
C THR A 3 -20.15 -5.60 -27.58
N SER A 4 -19.22 -4.68 -27.33
CA SER A 4 -17.84 -5.05 -27.03
C SER A 4 -17.73 -5.43 -25.56
N ASP A 5 -18.17 -6.64 -25.23
CA ASP A 5 -17.84 -7.32 -23.99
C ASP A 5 -16.33 -7.63 -23.99
N THR A 6 -15.50 -6.64 -23.65
CA THR A 6 -14.13 -6.90 -23.22
C THR A 6 -14.19 -7.57 -21.86
N LYS A 7 -14.23 -8.90 -21.85
CA LYS A 7 -14.02 -9.73 -20.66
C LYS A 7 -12.70 -9.35 -20.01
N ARG A 8 -12.76 -8.46 -19.01
CA ARG A 8 -11.64 -8.15 -18.12
C ARG A 8 -11.30 -9.46 -17.40
N THR A 9 -10.14 -10.04 -17.68
CA THR A 9 -9.61 -11.15 -16.88
C THR A 9 -9.56 -10.68 -15.41
N SER A 10 -10.02 -11.53 -14.51
CA SER A 10 -10.31 -11.30 -13.08
C SER A 10 -9.09 -10.98 -12.18
N HIS A 11 -8.15 -10.16 -12.64
CA HIS A 11 -6.95 -9.78 -11.91
C HIS A 11 -7.09 -8.34 -11.45
N LEU A 12 -6.91 -8.11 -10.15
CA LEU A 12 -6.89 -6.77 -9.56
C LEU A 12 -5.50 -6.16 -9.74
N MET A 13 -5.40 -5.04 -10.44
CA MET A 13 -4.15 -4.33 -10.68
C MET A 13 -3.91 -3.28 -9.57
N ILE A 14 -2.89 -3.48 -8.75
CA ILE A 14 -2.59 -2.63 -7.59
C ILE A 14 -1.23 -1.97 -7.78
N GLY A 15 -1.15 -0.66 -7.56
CA GLY A 15 0.08 0.11 -7.56
C GLY A 15 0.22 0.99 -6.31
N SER A 16 1.40 1.57 -6.14
CA SER A 16 1.65 2.64 -5.18
C SER A 16 2.56 3.71 -5.78
N ILE A 17 2.36 4.97 -5.41
CA ILE A 17 3.20 6.08 -5.85
C ILE A 17 3.57 6.98 -4.67
N ASN A 18 4.87 7.28 -4.52
CA ASN A 18 5.37 8.32 -3.64
C ASN A 18 5.32 9.67 -4.36
N LEU A 19 4.43 10.56 -3.91
CA LEU A 19 4.14 11.83 -4.60
C LEU A 19 5.11 12.96 -4.23
N ARG A 20 5.91 12.77 -3.17
CA ARG A 20 6.83 13.74 -2.55
C ARG A 20 6.20 15.06 -2.07
N HIS A 21 4.87 15.19 -2.20
CA HIS A 21 3.97 16.30 -1.85
C HIS A 21 2.90 16.41 -2.95
N LEU A 22 1.64 16.22 -2.61
CA LEU A 22 0.50 16.54 -3.46
C LEU A 22 0.11 18.00 -3.20
N SER A 23 0.42 18.91 -4.13
CA SER A 23 0.33 20.36 -3.90
C SER A 23 -1.05 20.95 -4.15
N ASN A 24 -1.84 20.34 -5.04
CA ASN A 24 -3.15 20.83 -5.47
C ASN A 24 -3.94 19.73 -6.21
N TYR A 25 -5.19 20.04 -6.54
CA TYR A 25 -6.09 19.14 -7.27
C TYR A 25 -5.65 18.86 -8.71
N GLY A 26 -5.00 19.81 -9.40
CA GLY A 26 -4.48 19.56 -10.75
C GLY A 26 -3.40 18.47 -10.78
N LYS A 27 -2.54 18.40 -9.76
CA LYS A 27 -1.57 17.29 -9.61
C LYS A 27 -2.30 15.96 -9.33
N LEU A 28 -3.41 15.98 -8.60
CA LEU A 28 -4.22 14.79 -8.36
C LEU A 28 -4.86 14.27 -9.66
N GLU A 29 -5.40 15.16 -10.50
CA GLU A 29 -5.96 14.81 -11.80
C GLU A 29 -4.91 14.16 -12.72
N ASN A 30 -3.68 14.68 -12.72
CA ASN A 30 -2.58 14.04 -13.44
C ASN A 30 -2.29 12.62 -12.93
N VAL A 31 -2.34 12.40 -11.61
CA VAL A 31 -2.16 11.07 -11.01
C VAL A 31 -3.30 10.12 -11.39
N ILE A 32 -4.54 10.61 -11.45
CA ILE A 32 -5.70 9.84 -11.91
C ILE A 32 -5.51 9.44 -13.38
N SER A 33 -5.13 10.38 -14.25
CA SER A 33 -4.86 10.07 -15.66
C SER A 33 -3.75 9.03 -15.82
N GLU A 34 -2.70 9.09 -15.01
CA GLU A 34 -1.61 8.10 -15.05
C GLU A 34 -2.06 6.72 -14.56
N MET A 35 -2.88 6.67 -13.51
CA MET A 35 -3.51 5.44 -13.02
C MET A 35 -4.33 4.76 -14.12
N GLU A 36 -5.07 5.54 -14.91
CA GLU A 36 -5.87 5.05 -16.02
C GLU A 36 -5.01 4.50 -17.16
N LYS A 37 -3.94 5.23 -17.56
CA LYS A 37 -2.98 4.79 -18.58
C LYS A 37 -2.30 3.47 -18.21
N GLU A 38 -1.92 3.32 -16.95
CA GLU A 38 -1.30 2.09 -16.42
C GLU A 38 -2.33 0.98 -16.11
N ASN A 39 -3.62 1.23 -16.39
CA ASN A 39 -4.74 0.31 -16.18
C ASN A 39 -4.79 -0.25 -14.74
N LEU A 40 -4.48 0.58 -13.75
CA LEU A 40 -4.57 0.20 -12.34
C LEU A 40 -6.03 0.22 -11.87
N ASP A 41 -6.35 -0.64 -10.92
CA ASP A 41 -7.64 -0.68 -10.21
C ASP A 41 -7.58 0.03 -8.88
N VAL A 42 -6.44 -0.08 -8.20
CA VAL A 42 -6.14 0.54 -6.91
C VAL A 42 -4.77 1.17 -6.99
N LEU A 43 -4.67 2.45 -6.67
CA LEU A 43 -3.41 3.15 -6.52
C LEU A 43 -3.29 3.70 -5.10
N ILE A 44 -2.31 3.23 -4.34
CA ILE A 44 -1.95 3.79 -3.04
C ILE A 44 -1.12 5.05 -3.25
N LEU A 45 -1.47 6.12 -2.57
CA LEU A 45 -0.74 7.39 -2.55
C LEU A 45 0.06 7.46 -1.25
N VAL A 46 1.35 7.78 -1.34
CA VAL A 46 2.22 7.97 -0.17
C VAL A 46 2.98 9.30 -0.26
N ASP A 47 3.37 9.84 0.89
CA ASP A 47 3.95 11.18 1.06
C ASP A 47 3.09 12.30 0.43
N THR A 48 1.78 12.26 0.69
CA THR A 48 0.82 13.23 0.12
C THR A 48 0.98 14.63 0.72
N LYS A 49 1.35 14.74 1.99
CA LYS A 49 1.45 15.99 2.78
C LYS A 49 0.17 16.84 2.74
N TRP A 50 -0.97 16.18 2.59
CA TRP A 50 -2.25 16.84 2.45
C TRP A 50 -2.77 17.34 3.81
N LYS A 51 -3.31 18.56 3.86
CA LYS A 51 -3.60 19.23 5.14
C LYS A 51 -4.78 18.64 5.90
N LYS A 52 -5.83 18.21 5.18
CA LYS A 52 -7.08 17.75 5.77
C LYS A 52 -7.62 16.56 4.99
N GLU A 53 -8.15 15.54 5.67
CA GLU A 53 -8.74 14.38 5.02
C GLU A 53 -9.82 14.83 4.03
N VAL A 54 -9.74 14.28 2.83
CA VAL A 54 -10.71 14.52 1.77
C VAL A 54 -11.17 13.19 1.17
N ARG A 55 -12.46 13.14 0.89
CA ARG A 55 -13.12 12.08 0.12
C ARG A 55 -13.73 12.73 -1.11
N MET A 56 -13.34 12.25 -2.28
CA MET A 56 -13.79 12.79 -3.56
C MET A 56 -14.29 11.67 -4.45
N GLN A 57 -15.24 12.02 -5.32
CA GLN A 57 -15.71 11.16 -6.39
C GLN A 57 -15.44 11.88 -7.70
N TYR A 58 -14.61 11.27 -8.54
CA TYR A 58 -14.46 11.64 -9.95
C TYR A 58 -15.33 10.69 -10.79
N ASP A 59 -15.41 10.88 -12.09
CA ASP A 59 -16.30 10.09 -12.95
C ASP A 59 -16.09 8.59 -12.80
N GLU A 60 -14.83 8.12 -12.87
CA GLU A 60 -14.48 6.69 -12.88
C GLU A 60 -13.82 6.18 -11.58
N VAL A 61 -13.49 7.08 -10.64
CA VAL A 61 -12.72 6.71 -9.43
C VAL A 61 -13.27 7.33 -8.14
N HIS A 62 -13.08 6.60 -7.04
CA HIS A 62 -13.16 7.10 -5.66
C HIS A 62 -11.75 7.49 -5.18
N VAL A 63 -11.64 8.64 -4.53
CA VAL A 63 -10.39 9.13 -3.95
C VAL A 63 -10.56 9.37 -2.46
N LEU A 64 -9.62 8.86 -1.66
CA LEU A 64 -9.49 9.13 -0.23
C LEU A 64 -8.04 9.58 0.02
N ILE A 65 -7.86 10.75 0.63
CA ILE A 65 -6.55 11.24 1.04
C ILE A 65 -6.65 11.62 2.51
N GLY A 66 -5.78 11.06 3.34
CA GLY A 66 -5.75 11.32 4.77
C GLY A 66 -5.05 12.63 5.15
N ASN A 67 -5.21 12.99 6.43
CA ASN A 67 -4.45 14.07 7.03
C ASN A 67 -2.97 13.70 7.08
N GLY A 68 -2.10 14.58 6.61
CA GLY A 68 -0.68 14.54 6.97
C GLY A 68 -0.47 15.00 8.41
N LYS A 69 0.73 14.77 8.95
CA LYS A 69 1.11 15.15 10.31
C LYS A 69 1.71 16.56 10.32
N PRO A 70 1.22 17.47 11.18
CA PRO A 70 1.87 18.75 11.42
C PRO A 70 3.29 18.55 11.94
N ALA A 71 4.26 19.24 11.35
CA ALA A 71 5.66 19.21 11.75
C ALA A 71 6.16 20.61 12.07
N LYS A 72 6.78 20.79 13.25
CA LYS A 72 7.17 22.08 13.82
C LYS A 72 7.82 23.06 12.82
N ASN A 73 8.64 22.55 11.88
CA ASN A 73 9.38 23.37 10.90
C ASN A 73 9.18 22.96 9.43
N LYS A 74 8.26 22.04 9.12
CA LYS A 74 8.06 21.50 7.76
C LYS A 74 6.63 21.66 7.23
N GLY A 75 5.78 22.39 7.97
CA GLY A 75 4.35 22.49 7.66
C GLY A 75 3.66 21.15 7.91
N ILE A 76 3.40 20.39 6.85
CA ILE A 76 2.80 19.05 6.90
C ILE A 76 3.78 18.02 6.34
N CYS A 77 3.93 16.89 7.02
CA CYS A 77 4.70 15.74 6.57
C CYS A 77 3.82 14.48 6.52
N ALA A 78 4.36 13.39 5.94
CA ALA A 78 3.63 12.14 5.77
C ALA A 78 2.31 12.33 5.02
N GLY A 79 1.35 11.44 5.23
CA GLY A 79 0.09 11.41 4.52
C GLY A 79 0.05 10.27 3.52
N VAL A 80 -1.03 9.50 3.63
CA VAL A 80 -1.36 8.40 2.74
C VAL A 80 -2.75 8.62 2.15
N GLY A 81 -3.04 7.90 1.08
CA GLY A 81 -4.35 7.89 0.47
C GLY A 81 -4.48 6.74 -0.51
N ALA A 82 -5.61 6.69 -1.19
CA ALA A 82 -5.84 5.75 -2.26
C ALA A 82 -6.81 6.30 -3.30
N ILE A 83 -6.62 5.85 -4.52
CA ILE A 83 -7.53 6.04 -5.65
C ILE A 83 -8.00 4.64 -6.07
N VAL A 84 -9.30 4.44 -6.17
CA VAL A 84 -9.91 3.14 -6.50
C VAL A 84 -10.94 3.31 -7.59
N LYS A 85 -10.89 2.49 -8.65
CA LYS A 85 -11.91 2.51 -9.71
C LYS A 85 -13.29 2.16 -9.16
N LYS A 86 -14.33 2.87 -9.61
CA LYS A 86 -15.73 2.64 -9.19
C LYS A 86 -16.27 1.27 -9.54
N ASN A 87 -15.74 0.64 -10.59
CA ASN A 87 -16.13 -0.71 -10.99
C ASN A 87 -15.57 -1.82 -10.07
N VAL A 88 -14.74 -1.45 -9.09
CA VAL A 88 -14.23 -2.36 -8.05
C VAL A 88 -15.22 -2.41 -6.89
N ASN A 89 -15.51 -3.61 -6.39
CA ASN A 89 -16.42 -3.80 -5.25
C ASN A 89 -15.70 -3.50 -3.92
N ILE A 90 -15.71 -2.23 -3.51
CA ILE A 90 -15.09 -1.75 -2.26
C ILE A 90 -16.00 -2.12 -1.07
N LEU A 91 -15.46 -2.87 -0.12
CA LEU A 91 -16.09 -3.16 1.17
C LEU A 91 -15.69 -2.15 2.25
N ASN A 92 -14.44 -1.70 2.23
CA ASN A 92 -13.89 -0.72 3.16
C ASN A 92 -12.82 0.11 2.47
N MET A 93 -12.75 1.39 2.82
CA MET A 93 -11.71 2.32 2.38
C MET A 93 -11.55 3.39 3.46
N GLU A 94 -10.45 3.30 4.22
CA GLU A 94 -10.21 4.14 5.39
C GLU A 94 -8.76 4.59 5.51
N ILE A 95 -8.58 5.72 6.20
CA ILE A 95 -7.29 6.18 6.71
C ILE A 95 -7.20 5.70 8.15
N VAL A 96 -6.19 4.91 8.48
CA VAL A 96 -5.97 4.44 9.86
C VAL A 96 -5.22 5.53 10.63
N ASN A 97 -4.17 6.07 10.04
CA ASN A 97 -3.40 7.21 10.54
C ASN A 97 -2.66 7.89 9.35
N GLU A 98 -1.78 8.85 9.61
CA GLU A 98 -1.05 9.58 8.57
C GLU A 98 -0.08 8.71 7.74
N ARG A 99 0.18 7.47 8.17
CA ARG A 99 1.14 6.53 7.55
C ARG A 99 0.49 5.25 7.04
N ILE A 100 -0.77 4.96 7.38
CA ILE A 100 -1.43 3.69 7.08
C ILE A 100 -2.85 3.94 6.56
N THR A 101 -3.15 3.39 5.38
CA THR A 101 -4.52 3.31 4.82
C THR A 101 -4.88 1.85 4.59
N HIS A 102 -6.16 1.51 4.74
CA HIS A 102 -6.66 0.15 4.56
C HIS A 102 -7.84 0.15 3.58
N ILE A 103 -7.73 -0.68 2.54
CA ILE A 103 -8.79 -0.93 1.57
C ILE A 103 -9.13 -2.42 1.58
N SER A 104 -10.41 -2.74 1.63
CA SER A 104 -10.93 -4.12 1.48
C SER A 104 -11.78 -4.19 0.23
N ILE A 105 -11.46 -5.10 -0.68
CA ILE A 105 -12.14 -5.28 -1.96
C ILE A 105 -12.68 -6.70 -2.07
N LYS A 106 -13.97 -6.83 -2.43
CA LYS A 106 -14.58 -8.13 -2.69
C LYS A 106 -14.29 -8.58 -4.12
N THR A 107 -13.63 -9.72 -4.27
CA THR A 107 -13.37 -10.36 -5.57
C THR A 107 -13.96 -11.76 -5.57
N GLY A 108 -15.19 -11.91 -6.07
CA GLY A 108 -15.92 -13.18 -6.05
C GLY A 108 -16.11 -13.73 -4.62
N ARG A 109 -15.44 -14.84 -4.31
CA ARG A 109 -15.41 -15.48 -2.98
C ARG A 109 -14.15 -15.14 -2.17
N TYR A 110 -13.55 -13.98 -2.42
CA TYR A 110 -12.36 -13.51 -1.70
C TYR A 110 -12.52 -12.05 -1.29
N VAL A 111 -11.87 -11.68 -0.18
CA VAL A 111 -11.61 -10.28 0.16
C VAL A 111 -10.12 -10.05 0.00
N GLN A 112 -9.77 -9.13 -0.90
CA GLN A 112 -8.42 -8.64 -1.03
C GLN A 112 -8.26 -7.46 -0.07
N ASN A 113 -7.45 -7.64 0.97
CA ASN A 113 -7.06 -6.55 1.87
C ASN A 113 -5.78 -5.91 1.33
N ILE A 114 -5.79 -4.60 1.18
CA ILE A 114 -4.66 -3.79 0.73
C ILE A 114 -4.37 -2.78 1.83
N ILE A 115 -3.16 -2.85 2.39
CA ILE A 115 -2.68 -1.95 3.42
C ILE A 115 -1.63 -1.06 2.76
N GLY A 116 -2.00 0.20 2.52
CA GLY A 116 -1.11 1.21 1.99
C GLY A 116 -0.26 1.82 3.11
N ILE A 117 1.06 1.89 2.95
CA ILE A 117 1.96 2.38 4.01
C ILE A 117 2.95 3.45 3.55
N TYR A 118 3.30 4.35 4.47
CA TYR A 118 4.48 5.22 4.39
C TYR A 118 5.28 5.11 5.69
N ALA A 119 6.22 4.17 5.73
CA ALA A 119 7.03 3.91 6.92
C ALA A 119 7.90 5.14 7.29
N PRO A 120 8.18 5.39 8.57
CA PRO A 120 9.13 6.42 8.97
C PRO A 120 10.55 6.15 8.43
N THR A 121 11.33 7.21 8.17
CA THR A 121 12.77 7.06 7.86
C THR A 121 13.55 6.76 9.15
N GLU A 122 14.80 6.33 9.01
CA GLU A 122 15.70 6.02 10.13
C GLU A 122 16.07 7.26 10.99
N ASP A 123 15.72 8.46 10.52
CA ASP A 123 15.90 9.72 11.26
C ASP A 123 14.79 9.98 12.29
N TYR A 124 13.71 9.20 12.28
CA TYR A 124 12.65 9.31 13.28
C TYR A 124 13.09 8.67 14.61
N PRO A 125 12.58 9.16 15.76
CA PRO A 125 12.81 8.51 17.05
C PRO A 125 12.41 7.03 17.00
N GLU A 126 13.18 6.18 17.67
CA GLU A 126 12.93 4.73 17.66
C GLU A 126 11.52 4.38 18.11
N ASN A 127 11.00 5.06 19.14
CA ASN A 127 9.62 4.89 19.61
C ASN A 127 8.56 5.17 18.52
N ASP A 128 8.79 6.14 17.62
CA ASP A 128 7.86 6.44 16.52
C ASP A 128 7.89 5.33 15.46
N ILE A 129 9.05 4.70 15.25
CA ILE A 129 9.22 3.56 14.35
C ILE A 129 8.54 2.32 14.94
N ASP A 130 8.76 2.03 16.22
CA ASP A 130 8.15 0.90 16.92
C ASP A 130 6.62 1.02 16.94
N LEU A 131 6.09 2.21 17.24
CA LEU A 131 4.65 2.47 17.21
C LEU A 131 4.05 2.21 15.82
N PHE A 132 4.74 2.63 14.75
CA PHE A 132 4.31 2.35 13.39
C PHE A 132 4.18 0.85 13.11
N TYR A 133 5.18 0.04 13.48
CA TYR A 133 5.13 -1.41 13.30
C TYR A 133 4.06 -2.07 14.17
N GLU A 134 3.84 -1.59 15.40
CA GLU A 134 2.77 -2.06 16.28
C GLU A 134 1.38 -1.79 15.67
N GLU A 135 1.13 -0.58 15.19
CA GLU A 135 -0.12 -0.21 14.51
C GLU A 135 -0.32 -1.00 13.22
N LEU A 136 0.73 -1.17 12.41
CA LEU A 136 0.67 -1.98 11.19
C LEU A 136 0.32 -3.44 11.50
N GLY A 137 0.92 -4.03 12.54
CA GLY A 137 0.60 -5.37 13.02
C GLY A 137 -0.86 -5.49 13.47
N LYS A 138 -1.39 -4.48 14.18
CA LYS A 138 -2.82 -4.43 14.56
C LYS A 138 -3.74 -4.39 13.35
N VAL A 139 -3.45 -3.54 12.35
CA VAL A 139 -4.23 -3.44 11.10
C VAL A 139 -4.18 -4.74 10.34
N LEU A 140 -2.99 -5.34 10.19
CA LEU A 140 -2.81 -6.63 9.53
C LEU A 140 -3.64 -7.73 10.21
N LYS A 141 -3.52 -7.88 11.53
CA LYS A 141 -4.28 -8.85 12.32
C LYS A 141 -5.80 -8.62 12.21
N ARG A 142 -6.24 -7.36 12.26
CA ARG A 142 -7.65 -7.00 12.07
C ARG A 142 -8.14 -7.35 10.67
N SER A 143 -7.36 -7.01 9.64
CA SER A 143 -7.70 -7.29 8.24
C SER A 143 -7.84 -8.79 7.98
N MET A 144 -7.06 -9.61 8.67
CA MET A 144 -7.07 -11.07 8.57
C MET A 144 -8.16 -11.77 9.38
N LYS A 145 -8.90 -11.06 10.26
CA LYS A 145 -10.00 -11.66 11.01
C LYS A 145 -11.03 -12.23 10.03
N MET A 146 -11.29 -13.53 10.16
CA MET A 146 -12.12 -14.28 9.22
C MET A 146 -13.59 -13.97 9.48
N GLU A 147 -14.31 -13.52 8.46
CA GLU A 147 -15.78 -13.54 8.52
C GLU A 147 -16.27 -14.97 8.32
N THR A 148 -16.93 -15.50 9.35
CA THR A 148 -17.68 -16.75 9.30
C THR A 148 -19.16 -16.42 9.25
N LYS A 149 -19.87 -16.87 8.20
CA LYS A 149 -21.34 -16.92 8.20
C LYS A 149 -21.74 -18.40 8.26
N ASN A 150 -22.58 -18.76 9.22
CA ASN A 150 -23.11 -20.12 9.41
C ASN A 150 -22.01 -21.20 9.53
N GLY A 151 -20.90 -20.92 10.20
CA GLY A 151 -19.82 -21.89 10.43
C GLY A 151 -19.00 -22.30 9.19
N LYS A 152 -19.29 -21.76 8.00
CA LYS A 152 -18.45 -21.95 6.81
C LYS A 152 -17.40 -20.85 6.72
N ARG A 153 -16.19 -21.24 6.30
CA ARG A 153 -15.06 -20.36 6.01
C ARG A 153 -15.33 -19.67 4.67
N ILE A 154 -15.72 -18.39 4.67
CA ILE A 154 -16.32 -17.80 3.46
C ILE A 154 -15.31 -17.21 2.50
N LEU A 155 -14.17 -16.67 2.97
CA LEU A 155 -13.24 -15.94 2.10
C LEU A 155 -11.80 -16.30 2.48
N LYS A 156 -10.97 -16.74 1.51
CA LYS A 156 -9.51 -16.69 1.70
C LYS A 156 -9.11 -15.21 1.68
N ASN A 157 -8.17 -14.85 2.53
CA ASN A 157 -7.68 -13.48 2.65
C ASN A 157 -6.16 -13.50 2.56
N TYR A 158 -5.63 -12.74 1.61
CA TYR A 158 -4.19 -12.61 1.38
C TYR A 158 -3.86 -11.12 1.46
N PRO A 159 -3.52 -10.59 2.65
CA PRO A 159 -3.25 -9.16 2.77
C PRO A 159 -2.04 -8.79 1.92
N VAL A 160 -2.15 -7.68 1.19
CA VAL A 160 -1.06 -7.05 0.46
C VAL A 160 -0.70 -5.78 1.20
N ILE A 161 0.55 -5.68 1.65
CA ILE A 161 1.10 -4.44 2.19
C ILE A 161 1.92 -3.80 1.08
N ILE A 162 1.58 -2.59 0.69
CA ILE A 162 2.17 -1.88 -0.45
C ILE A 162 2.40 -0.41 -0.09
N GLY A 163 3.40 0.20 -0.70
CA GLY A 163 3.78 1.57 -0.43
C GLY A 163 5.29 1.67 -0.23
N ASP A 164 5.69 2.62 0.59
CA ASP A 164 7.09 2.95 0.81
C ASP A 164 7.51 2.54 2.22
N TRP A 165 8.40 1.56 2.26
CA TRP A 165 8.93 0.99 3.49
C TRP A 165 10.15 1.74 4.03
N ASN A 166 10.73 2.69 3.27
CA ASN A 166 11.98 3.35 3.64
C ASN A 166 13.07 2.37 4.13
N ALA A 167 13.16 1.21 3.47
CA ALA A 167 13.91 0.05 3.96
C ALA A 167 14.79 -0.55 2.86
N ARG A 168 16.05 -0.88 3.20
CA ARG A 168 16.95 -1.66 2.34
C ARG A 168 17.14 -3.03 2.96
N VAL A 169 16.59 -4.08 2.34
CA VAL A 169 16.53 -5.45 2.94
C VAL A 169 17.73 -6.35 2.59
N GLY A 170 18.75 -5.81 1.91
CA GLY A 170 19.93 -6.56 1.52
C GLY A 170 19.63 -7.71 0.54
N THR A 171 20.54 -8.68 0.45
CA THR A 171 20.43 -9.83 -0.48
C THR A 171 20.28 -11.17 0.23
N VAL A 172 19.86 -11.16 1.50
CA VAL A 172 19.74 -12.38 2.33
C VAL A 172 18.67 -13.30 1.77
N LYS A 173 18.96 -14.57 1.56
CA LYS A 173 17.94 -15.53 1.11
C LYS A 173 17.28 -16.18 2.32
N ILE A 174 16.01 -15.85 2.56
CA ILE A 174 15.21 -16.41 3.67
C ILE A 174 14.01 -17.14 3.06
N LYS A 175 13.93 -18.46 3.28
CA LYS A 175 12.91 -19.31 2.67
C LYS A 175 11.50 -18.78 2.96
N GLY A 176 10.75 -18.46 1.92
CA GLY A 176 9.37 -17.95 2.01
C GLY A 176 9.24 -16.46 2.36
N ILE A 177 10.31 -15.79 2.77
CA ILE A 177 10.28 -14.38 3.21
C ILE A 177 11.03 -13.48 2.23
N HIS A 178 12.25 -13.83 1.86
CA HIS A 178 13.11 -13.01 1.00
C HIS A 178 13.80 -13.88 -0.07
N GLY A 179 13.60 -13.54 -1.35
CA GLY A 179 14.05 -14.34 -2.48
C GLY A 179 15.55 -14.22 -2.81
N GLY A 180 16.28 -13.35 -2.13
CA GLY A 180 17.72 -13.12 -2.31
C GLY A 180 18.06 -12.25 -3.53
N HIS A 181 17.05 -11.69 -4.22
CA HIS A 181 17.23 -10.84 -5.39
C HIS A 181 16.77 -9.40 -5.10
N TYR A 182 17.61 -8.64 -4.40
CA TYR A 182 17.38 -7.21 -4.18
C TYR A 182 18.45 -6.36 -4.85
N LEU A 183 18.26 -5.04 -4.86
CA LEU A 183 19.19 -4.09 -5.46
C LEU A 183 20.38 -3.79 -4.53
N HIS A 184 20.09 -3.43 -3.29
CA HIS A 184 21.09 -3.07 -2.29
C HIS A 184 21.60 -4.32 -1.60
N LYS A 185 22.93 -4.42 -1.44
CA LYS A 185 23.55 -5.53 -0.71
C LYS A 185 23.43 -5.36 0.80
N GLU A 186 23.53 -4.12 1.25
CA GLU A 186 23.43 -3.73 2.65
C GLU A 186 21.99 -3.82 3.17
N ILE A 187 21.87 -4.20 4.43
CA ILE A 187 20.64 -4.16 5.20
C ILE A 187 20.69 -2.86 6.02
N SER A 188 19.65 -2.04 5.91
CA SER A 188 19.49 -0.87 6.79
C SER A 188 18.74 -1.27 8.07
N ASN A 189 18.68 -0.41 9.08
CA ASN A 189 17.93 -0.68 10.32
C ASN A 189 16.45 -0.92 10.03
N ASN A 190 15.84 -0.10 9.17
CA ASN A 190 14.49 -0.33 8.66
C ASN A 190 14.38 -1.61 7.83
N GLY A 191 15.43 -1.98 7.09
CA GLY A 191 15.55 -3.26 6.41
C GLY A 191 15.44 -4.44 7.34
N GLN A 192 16.16 -4.41 8.47
CA GLN A 192 16.11 -5.45 9.49
C GLN A 192 14.71 -5.54 10.11
N ARG A 193 14.12 -4.39 10.49
CA ARG A 193 12.76 -4.32 11.03
C ARG A 193 11.70 -4.89 10.08
N LEU A 194 11.82 -4.62 8.77
CA LEU A 194 10.95 -5.22 7.76
C LEU A 194 11.14 -6.73 7.65
N LEU A 195 12.39 -7.23 7.72
CA LEU A 195 12.65 -8.67 7.73
C LEU A 195 12.02 -9.34 8.96
N ASP A 196 12.20 -8.76 10.15
CA ASP A 196 11.66 -9.26 11.40
C ASP A 196 10.12 -9.28 11.39
N PHE A 197 9.49 -8.18 10.99
CA PHE A 197 8.04 -8.08 10.81
C PHE A 197 7.52 -9.11 9.79
N SER A 198 8.26 -9.31 8.69
CA SER A 198 7.89 -10.30 7.67
C SER A 198 7.99 -11.73 8.19
N MET A 199 9.01 -12.04 9.00
CA MET A 199 9.16 -13.35 9.65
C MET A 199 8.04 -13.59 10.67
N GLU A 200 7.76 -12.61 11.53
CA GLU A 200 6.72 -12.67 12.56
C GLU A 200 5.34 -12.96 11.94
N HIS A 201 4.99 -12.26 10.86
CA HIS A 201 3.68 -12.37 10.21
C HIS A 201 3.65 -13.31 9.00
N ARG A 202 4.75 -14.02 8.72
CA ARG A 202 4.90 -14.96 7.59
C ARG A 202 4.58 -14.32 6.24
N LEU A 203 5.07 -13.10 6.01
CA LEU A 203 4.88 -12.33 4.79
C LEU A 203 6.08 -12.48 3.85
N SER A 204 5.81 -12.53 2.56
CA SER A 204 6.85 -12.57 1.53
C SER A 204 7.12 -11.16 0.98
N ILE A 205 8.39 -10.74 0.96
CA ILE A 205 8.81 -9.48 0.35
C ILE A 205 8.93 -9.70 -1.16
N LEU A 206 7.82 -9.53 -1.88
CA LEU A 206 7.66 -9.96 -3.28
C LEU A 206 8.73 -9.41 -4.23
N ASN A 207 9.15 -8.14 -4.05
CA ASN A 207 10.17 -7.50 -4.88
C ASN A 207 11.53 -8.22 -4.87
N THR A 208 11.77 -9.08 -3.88
CA THR A 208 13.05 -9.78 -3.68
C THR A 208 13.08 -11.17 -4.33
N PHE A 209 11.94 -11.67 -4.83
CA PHE A 209 11.83 -12.97 -5.49
C PHE A 209 12.04 -12.88 -7.00
N TYR A 210 11.79 -11.71 -7.60
CA TYR A 210 11.87 -11.54 -9.05
C TYR A 210 13.25 -11.02 -9.48
N LYS A 211 13.93 -11.79 -10.32
CA LYS A 211 15.18 -11.36 -10.97
C LYS A 211 14.89 -10.36 -12.09
N ARG A 212 14.70 -9.08 -11.75
CA ARG A 212 14.61 -7.99 -12.74
C ARG A 212 16.00 -7.52 -13.19
N LYS A 213 16.13 -6.82 -14.32
CA LYS A 213 17.39 -6.08 -14.64
C LYS A 213 17.68 -5.07 -13.52
N ARG A 214 18.95 -4.86 -13.16
CA ARG A 214 19.35 -4.05 -11.99
C ARG A 214 18.73 -2.64 -11.98
N ASN A 215 18.61 -2.02 -13.16
CA ASN A 215 17.99 -0.72 -13.37
C ASN A 215 16.44 -0.69 -13.24
N LYS A 216 15.77 -1.83 -13.07
CA LYS A 216 14.31 -1.93 -12.86
C LYS A 216 13.93 -2.45 -11.46
N ARG A 217 14.87 -2.41 -10.52
CA ARG A 217 14.71 -2.87 -9.13
C ARG A 217 14.62 -1.75 -8.09
N TYR A 218 14.69 -0.49 -8.50
CA TYR A 218 14.61 0.64 -7.57
C TYR A 218 13.21 1.23 -7.53
N THR A 219 12.77 1.56 -6.32
CA THR A 219 11.83 2.64 -6.02
C THR A 219 12.63 3.58 -5.12
N TRP A 220 12.59 4.89 -5.41
CA TRP A 220 13.47 5.90 -4.81
C TRP A 220 13.42 5.92 -3.28
#